data_AF-A3XFP2-F1
#
_entry.id   AF-A3XFP2-F1
#
_cell.length_a   1.000
_cell.length_b   1.000
_cell.length_c   1.000
_cell.angle_alpha   90.00
_cell.angle_beta   90.00
_cell.angle_gamma   90.00
#
_symmetry.space_group_name_H-M   'P 1'
#
loop_
_entity.id
_entity.type
_entity.pdbx_description
1 polymer ?
#
loop_
_entity_poly.entity_id
_entity_poly.type
_entity_poly.pdbx_seq_one_letter_code
_entity_poly.pdbx_strand_id
1 'polypeptide(L)'
;MSSTYENRILRVLDYIHDNPAGDLSLDQLAEVAAMSRFHWHRVFHALTGETCAQAVRRIRLHRAASDLLMTQSSLGEISLSVGYPNVSSFSRAFTEAYGLSPVAFRRAGTHRLSRPELRIGDHPMYPVTLRQEPARRLIGLPHSGSYHTVGKEFEAFGALCETRGLWPQVGTWATIYYDNPEETAEAELRSFVGGEYQGATVPEGLGETTLPGGKTAILTYKGPYAGIAAAYDSLFGNWLPQSGEDPAEAPCYELYLNNPRAVAPEELLTEICLPLK
;
A
#
# COMPACT_ATOMS: atom_id res chain seq x y z
N MET A 1 19.86 -14.93 -13.42
CA MET A 1 18.82 -15.91 -13.82
C MET A 1 17.80 -16.01 -12.71
N SER A 2 16.68 -15.30 -12.83
CA SER A 2 15.56 -15.40 -11.88
C SER A 2 15.15 -16.86 -11.69
N SER A 3 15.02 -17.30 -10.43
CA SER A 3 14.54 -18.64 -10.08
C SER A 3 13.22 -18.92 -10.78
N THR A 4 13.04 -20.13 -11.32
CA THR A 4 11.75 -20.57 -11.90
C THR A 4 10.58 -20.36 -10.93
N TYR A 5 10.81 -20.38 -9.61
CA TYR A 5 9.79 -20.12 -8.59
C TYR A 5 9.50 -18.61 -8.42
N GLU A 6 10.51 -17.74 -8.53
CA GLU A 6 10.35 -16.28 -8.46
C GLU A 6 9.40 -15.80 -9.58
N ASN A 7 9.66 -16.19 -10.82
CA ASN A 7 8.79 -15.82 -11.95
C ASN A 7 7.35 -16.35 -11.80
N ARG A 8 7.16 -17.49 -11.13
CA ARG A 8 5.83 -18.08 -10.92
C ARG A 8 5.05 -17.37 -9.83
N ILE A 9 5.71 -16.99 -8.72
CA ILE A 9 5.05 -16.25 -7.65
C ILE A 9 4.64 -14.85 -8.12
N LEU A 10 5.53 -14.14 -8.83
CA LEU A 10 5.23 -12.81 -9.37
C LEU A 10 4.02 -12.86 -10.31
N ARG A 11 4.00 -13.83 -11.23
CA ARG A 11 2.86 -14.00 -12.15
C ARG A 11 1.53 -14.25 -11.43
N VAL A 12 1.53 -15.01 -10.34
CA VAL A 12 0.31 -15.26 -9.59
C VAL A 12 -0.13 -14.03 -8.81
N LEU A 13 0.80 -13.30 -8.21
CA LEU A 13 0.50 -12.03 -7.54
C LEU A 13 -0.11 -11.03 -8.53
N ASP A 14 0.48 -10.89 -9.72
CA ASP A 14 -0.08 -10.07 -10.81
C ASP A 14 -1.50 -10.50 -11.15
N TYR A 15 -1.72 -11.80 -11.35
CA TYR A 15 -3.04 -12.33 -11.68
C TYR A 15 -4.08 -12.03 -10.60
N ILE A 16 -3.74 -12.14 -9.31
CA ILE A 16 -4.63 -11.83 -8.19
C ILE A 16 -5.00 -10.34 -8.17
N HIS A 17 -4.02 -9.45 -8.37
CA HIS A 17 -4.23 -8.00 -8.37
C HIS A 17 -5.07 -7.53 -9.57
N ASP A 18 -4.82 -8.11 -10.75
CA ASP A 18 -5.46 -7.73 -12.00
C ASP A 18 -6.87 -8.33 -12.14
N ASN A 19 -7.17 -9.44 -11.44
CA ASN A 19 -8.44 -10.19 -11.56
C ASN A 19 -9.12 -10.45 -10.19
N PRO A 20 -9.39 -9.42 -9.36
CA PRO A 20 -9.93 -9.62 -8.01
C PRO A 20 -11.30 -10.32 -8.00
N ALA A 21 -12.15 -10.04 -9.00
CA ALA A 21 -13.44 -10.71 -9.19
C ALA A 21 -13.38 -12.05 -9.92
N GLY A 22 -12.24 -12.38 -10.52
CA GLY A 22 -12.04 -13.59 -11.30
C GLY A 22 -11.99 -14.86 -10.46
N ASP A 23 -11.75 -15.99 -11.13
CA ASP A 23 -11.46 -17.25 -10.44
C ASP A 23 -10.07 -17.16 -9.80
N LEU A 24 -10.07 -17.14 -8.47
CA LEU A 24 -8.88 -17.16 -7.62
C LEU A 24 -8.84 -18.44 -6.77
N SER A 25 -9.46 -19.51 -7.26
CA SER A 25 -9.39 -20.84 -6.65
C SER A 25 -7.96 -21.36 -6.63
N LEU A 26 -7.66 -22.26 -5.68
CA LEU A 26 -6.32 -22.85 -5.60
C LEU A 26 -5.91 -23.56 -6.90
N ASP A 27 -6.88 -24.19 -7.59
CA ASP A 27 -6.64 -24.88 -8.85
C ASP A 27 -6.28 -23.86 -9.95
N GLN A 28 -7.03 -22.76 -10.08
CA GLN A 28 -6.72 -21.71 -11.05
C GLN A 28 -5.37 -21.03 -10.77
N LEU A 29 -5.05 -20.73 -9.51
CA LEU A 29 -3.77 -20.11 -9.15
C LEU A 29 -2.60 -21.09 -9.38
N ALA A 30 -2.81 -22.40 -9.21
CA ALA A 30 -1.81 -23.41 -9.52
C ALA A 30 -1.56 -23.51 -11.04
N GLU A 31 -2.60 -23.37 -11.87
CA GLU A 31 -2.45 -23.27 -13.32
C GLU A 31 -1.65 -22.04 -13.75
N VAL A 32 -1.95 -20.87 -13.17
CA VAL A 32 -1.19 -19.63 -13.42
C VAL A 32 0.28 -19.82 -13.02
N ALA A 33 0.52 -20.46 -11.87
CA ALA A 33 1.86 -20.84 -11.44
C ALA A 33 2.51 -21.93 -12.31
N ALA A 34 1.76 -22.59 -13.21
CA ALA A 34 2.15 -23.76 -13.98
C ALA A 34 2.65 -24.93 -13.11
N MET A 35 2.03 -25.15 -11.94
CA MET A 35 2.39 -26.16 -10.95
C MET A 35 1.20 -27.02 -10.56
N SER A 36 1.44 -28.19 -9.96
CA SER A 36 0.36 -28.95 -9.33
C SER A 36 -0.17 -28.19 -8.11
N ARG A 37 -1.49 -28.31 -7.83
CA ARG A 37 -2.14 -27.72 -6.64
C ARG A 37 -1.42 -28.02 -5.32
N PHE A 38 -0.88 -29.23 -5.18
CA PHE A 38 -0.22 -29.69 -3.95
C PHE A 38 1.11 -29.00 -3.73
N HIS A 39 1.90 -28.83 -4.79
CA HIS A 39 3.18 -28.14 -4.72
C HIS A 39 2.98 -26.63 -4.62
N TRP A 40 2.04 -26.08 -5.38
CA TRP A 40 1.76 -24.65 -5.40
C TRP A 40 1.41 -24.11 -4.00
N HIS A 41 0.45 -24.72 -3.31
CA HIS A 41 0.04 -24.27 -1.98
C HIS A 41 1.21 -24.22 -0.99
N ARG A 42 2.09 -25.22 -1.02
CA ARG A 42 3.26 -25.30 -0.13
C ARG A 42 4.32 -24.25 -0.49
N VAL A 43 4.60 -24.09 -1.78
CA VAL A 43 5.58 -23.11 -2.25
C VAL A 43 5.12 -21.69 -1.97
N PHE A 44 3.86 -21.37 -2.26
CA PHE A 44 3.31 -20.04 -1.96
C PHE A 44 3.41 -19.71 -0.47
N HIS A 45 2.98 -20.64 0.40
CA HIS A 45 3.07 -20.43 1.84
C HIS A 45 4.51 -20.29 2.34
N ALA A 46 5.43 -21.11 1.81
CA ALA A 46 6.84 -21.03 2.18
C ALA A 46 7.49 -19.70 1.77
N LEU A 47 7.09 -19.13 0.62
CA LEU A 47 7.67 -17.88 0.09
C LEU A 47 6.99 -16.60 0.61
N THR A 48 5.69 -16.65 0.92
CA THR A 48 4.93 -15.45 1.29
C THR A 48 4.63 -15.37 2.79
N GLY A 49 4.73 -16.49 3.51
CA GLY A 49 4.33 -16.59 4.90
C GLY A 49 2.82 -16.66 5.13
N GLU A 50 2.01 -16.71 4.08
CA GLU A 50 0.55 -16.85 4.16
C GLU A 50 -0.01 -17.84 3.13
N THR A 51 -1.22 -18.33 3.32
CA THR A 51 -1.91 -19.17 2.33
C THR A 51 -2.45 -18.33 1.17
N CYS A 52 -2.65 -18.93 -0.01
CA CYS A 52 -3.24 -18.25 -1.15
C CYS A 52 -4.62 -17.65 -0.81
N ALA A 53 -5.42 -18.36 -0.01
CA ALA A 53 -6.75 -17.88 0.41
C ALA A 53 -6.66 -16.65 1.31
N GLN A 54 -5.64 -16.56 2.17
CA GLN A 54 -5.38 -15.37 3.01
C GLN A 54 -4.97 -14.18 2.15
N ALA A 55 -4.01 -14.37 1.22
CA ALA A 55 -3.56 -13.33 0.30
C ALA A 55 -4.71 -12.78 -0.56
N VAL A 56 -5.51 -13.66 -1.18
CA VAL A 56 -6.68 -13.27 -1.98
C VAL A 56 -7.69 -12.48 -1.16
N ARG A 57 -8.00 -12.94 0.06
CA ARG A 57 -8.92 -12.22 0.96
C ARG A 57 -8.38 -10.83 1.29
N ARG A 58 -7.11 -10.74 1.70
CA ARG A 58 -6.45 -9.48 2.07
C ARG A 58 -6.45 -8.48 0.91
N ILE A 59 -6.05 -8.92 -0.29
CA ILE A 59 -6.00 -8.07 -1.50
C ILE A 59 -7.40 -7.60 -1.89
N ARG A 60 -8.41 -8.49 -1.91
CA ARG A 60 -9.80 -8.13 -2.21
C ARG A 60 -10.35 -7.09 -1.24
N LEU A 61 -10.15 -7.31 0.06
CA LEU A 61 -10.68 -6.40 1.08
C LEU A 61 -9.95 -5.06 1.10
N HIS A 62 -8.63 -5.05 0.83
CA HIS A 62 -7.87 -3.82 0.67
C HIS A 62 -8.35 -2.98 -0.53
N ARG A 63 -8.61 -3.63 -1.68
CA ARG A 63 -9.20 -2.97 -2.84
C ARG A 63 -10.59 -2.43 -2.54
N ALA A 64 -11.43 -3.23 -1.87
CA ALA A 64 -12.76 -2.79 -1.47
C ALA A 64 -12.72 -1.59 -0.50
N ALA A 65 -11.76 -1.54 0.42
CA ALA A 65 -11.59 -0.41 1.32
C ALA A 65 -11.27 0.88 0.56
N SER A 66 -10.42 0.78 -0.47
CA SER A 66 -10.14 1.91 -1.37
C SER A 66 -11.39 2.35 -2.13
N ASP A 67 -12.12 1.40 -2.75
CA ASP A 67 -13.36 1.68 -3.50
C ASP A 67 -14.44 2.31 -2.60
N LEU A 68 -14.53 1.90 -1.33
CA LEU A 68 -15.49 2.43 -0.37
C LEU A 68 -15.28 3.91 -0.06
N LEU A 69 -14.04 4.40 -0.11
CA LEU A 69 -13.67 5.77 0.21
C LEU A 69 -13.62 6.68 -1.01
N MET A 70 -13.20 6.14 -2.15
CA MET A 70 -12.91 6.94 -3.36
C MET A 70 -14.09 6.99 -4.34
N THR A 71 -15.04 6.06 -4.24
CA THR A 71 -16.15 5.94 -5.20
C THR A 71 -17.51 6.08 -4.52
N GLN A 72 -18.51 6.46 -5.32
CA GLN A 72 -19.92 6.44 -4.90
C GLN A 72 -20.62 5.11 -5.22
N SER A 73 -19.87 4.10 -5.69
CA SER A 73 -20.40 2.77 -6.03
C SER A 73 -21.16 2.17 -4.86
N SER A 74 -22.26 1.48 -5.12
CA SER A 74 -23.02 0.78 -4.10
C SER A 74 -22.21 -0.36 -3.47
N LEU A 75 -22.58 -0.80 -2.26
CA LEU A 75 -21.95 -1.99 -1.65
C LEU A 75 -22.14 -3.25 -2.50
N GLY A 76 -23.23 -3.33 -3.26
CA GLY A 76 -23.47 -4.43 -4.19
C GLY A 76 -22.42 -4.45 -5.30
N GLU A 77 -22.19 -3.31 -5.94
CA GLU A 77 -21.18 -3.18 -7.01
C GLU A 77 -19.77 -3.45 -6.50
N ILE A 78 -19.39 -2.91 -5.33
CA ILE A 78 -18.06 -3.14 -4.74
C ILE A 78 -17.89 -4.61 -4.33
N SER A 79 -18.91 -5.21 -3.73
CA SER A 79 -18.88 -6.64 -3.39
C SER A 79 -18.62 -7.49 -4.64
N LEU A 80 -19.30 -7.19 -5.75
CA LEU A 80 -19.14 -7.93 -7.00
C LEU A 80 -17.78 -7.64 -7.66
N SER A 81 -17.32 -6.39 -7.66
CA SER A 81 -16.04 -5.99 -8.28
C SER A 81 -14.83 -6.62 -7.59
N VAL A 82 -14.93 -6.97 -6.30
CA VAL A 82 -13.89 -7.67 -5.55
C VAL A 82 -14.17 -9.16 -5.36
N GLY A 83 -15.14 -9.73 -6.09
CA GLY A 83 -15.33 -11.18 -6.19
C GLY A 83 -16.07 -11.84 -5.03
N TYR A 84 -16.92 -11.09 -4.31
CA TYR A 84 -17.82 -11.65 -3.31
C TYR A 84 -19.21 -11.88 -3.92
N PRO A 85 -19.81 -13.07 -3.72
CA PRO A 85 -21.08 -13.45 -4.36
C PRO A 85 -22.28 -12.67 -3.83
N ASN A 86 -22.17 -12.06 -2.65
CA ASN A 86 -23.22 -11.23 -2.06
C ASN A 86 -22.67 -10.29 -0.99
N VAL A 87 -23.40 -9.20 -0.77
CA VAL A 87 -23.06 -8.14 0.20
C VAL A 87 -22.91 -8.67 1.62
N SER A 88 -23.68 -9.69 2.02
CA SER A 88 -23.61 -10.27 3.37
C SER A 88 -22.26 -10.95 3.63
N SER A 89 -21.79 -11.75 2.68
CA SER A 89 -20.48 -12.42 2.75
C SER A 89 -19.33 -11.42 2.73
N PHE A 90 -19.44 -10.39 1.89
CA PHE A 90 -18.49 -9.27 1.84
C PHE A 90 -18.45 -8.52 3.17
N SER A 91 -19.61 -8.06 3.67
CA SER A 91 -19.68 -7.24 4.89
C SER A 91 -19.15 -7.98 6.12
N ARG A 92 -19.40 -9.29 6.23
CA ARG A 92 -18.84 -10.10 7.30
C ARG A 92 -17.31 -10.15 7.21
N ALA A 93 -16.77 -10.49 6.05
CA ALA A 93 -15.32 -10.58 5.85
C ALA A 93 -14.63 -9.22 6.03
N PHE A 94 -15.26 -8.13 5.56
CA PHE A 94 -14.77 -6.78 5.73
C PHE A 94 -14.77 -6.37 7.21
N THR A 95 -15.85 -6.64 7.94
CA THR A 95 -15.93 -6.30 9.37
C THR A 95 -14.96 -7.11 10.21
N GLU A 96 -14.75 -8.39 9.87
CA GLU A 96 -13.74 -9.24 10.52
C GLU A 96 -12.33 -8.71 10.31
N ALA A 97 -12.03 -8.19 9.12
CA ALA A 97 -10.72 -7.64 8.80
C ALA A 97 -10.51 -6.23 9.34
N TYR A 98 -11.49 -5.33 9.21
CA TYR A 98 -11.36 -3.89 9.48
C TYR A 98 -12.03 -3.41 10.78
N GLY A 99 -12.62 -4.31 11.56
CA GLY A 99 -13.36 -3.99 12.78
C GLY A 99 -14.65 -3.16 12.62
N LEU A 100 -14.91 -2.61 11.42
CA LEU A 100 -16.05 -1.76 11.08
C LEU A 100 -16.83 -2.36 9.92
N SER A 101 -18.15 -2.11 9.89
CA SER A 101 -18.95 -2.47 8.72
C SER A 101 -18.57 -1.61 7.50
N PRO A 102 -18.74 -2.09 6.26
CA PRO A 102 -18.44 -1.30 5.05
C PRO A 102 -19.13 0.08 5.02
N VAL A 103 -20.38 0.16 5.49
CA VAL A 103 -21.12 1.43 5.59
C VAL A 103 -20.47 2.37 6.61
N ALA A 104 -20.14 1.85 7.79
CA ALA A 104 -19.50 2.64 8.84
C ALA A 104 -18.11 3.13 8.39
N PHE A 105 -17.35 2.26 7.72
CA PHE A 105 -16.06 2.57 7.12
C PHE A 105 -16.16 3.70 6.09
N ARG A 106 -17.09 3.57 5.13
CA ARG A 106 -17.38 4.64 4.16
C ARG A 106 -17.76 5.94 4.85
N ARG A 107 -18.66 5.90 5.84
CA ARG A 107 -19.12 7.11 6.55
C ARG A 107 -17.98 7.80 7.31
N ALA A 108 -17.07 7.02 7.90
CA ALA A 108 -15.92 7.56 8.63
C ALA A 108 -14.94 8.29 7.70
N GLY A 109 -14.77 7.84 6.45
CA GLY A 109 -13.92 8.52 5.47
C GLY A 109 -14.63 9.61 4.65
N THR A 110 -15.93 9.47 4.37
CA THR A 110 -16.71 10.46 3.57
C THR A 110 -17.03 11.75 4.32
N HIS A 111 -16.90 11.79 5.64
CA HIS A 111 -17.16 13.01 6.44
C HIS A 111 -16.20 14.18 6.15
N ARG A 112 -15.29 14.06 5.18
CA ARG A 112 -14.26 15.07 4.85
C ARG A 112 -14.40 15.75 3.49
N LEU A 113 -15.35 15.34 2.62
CA LEU A 113 -15.40 15.79 1.21
C LEU A 113 -16.43 16.89 0.89
N SER A 114 -17.01 17.57 1.87
CA SER A 114 -18.06 18.56 1.58
C SER A 114 -17.86 19.88 2.34
N ARG A 115 -16.95 20.74 1.84
CA ARG A 115 -17.10 22.20 2.01
C ARG A 115 -16.22 23.00 1.03
N PRO A 116 -16.78 24.01 0.32
CA PRO A 116 -16.04 24.92 -0.55
C PRO A 116 -15.39 26.11 0.20
N GLU A 117 -15.27 26.03 1.53
CA GLU A 117 -14.48 26.98 2.33
C GLU A 117 -13.06 26.42 2.46
N LEU A 118 -12.05 27.29 2.64
CA LEU A 118 -10.64 26.89 2.85
C LEU A 118 -10.58 25.63 3.75
N ARG A 119 -9.91 24.56 3.29
CA ARG A 119 -9.78 23.26 3.99
C ARG A 119 -8.87 23.35 5.23
N ILE A 120 -9.08 24.34 6.09
CA ILE A 120 -8.43 24.51 7.38
C ILE A 120 -9.49 24.16 8.42
N GLY A 121 -9.39 23.00 9.07
CA GLY A 121 -10.14 22.75 10.32
C GLY A 121 -10.88 21.42 10.49
N ASP A 122 -11.19 20.65 9.44
CA ASP A 122 -11.99 19.41 9.55
C ASP A 122 -11.18 18.13 9.20
N HIS A 123 -9.92 18.06 9.64
CA HIS A 123 -9.16 16.81 9.63
C HIS A 123 -8.79 16.42 11.07
N PRO A 124 -8.89 15.12 11.45
CA PRO A 124 -8.35 14.64 12.71
C PRO A 124 -6.88 15.04 12.83
N MET A 125 -6.56 15.53 14.01
CA MET A 125 -5.23 15.99 14.36
C MET A 125 -4.34 14.77 14.56
N TYR A 126 -3.48 14.49 13.59
CA TYR A 126 -2.40 13.54 13.74
C TYR A 126 -1.20 14.29 14.33
N PRO A 127 -0.51 13.73 15.33
CA PRO A 127 0.68 14.38 15.87
C PRO A 127 1.75 14.45 14.77
N VAL A 128 2.26 15.66 14.54
CA VAL A 128 3.40 15.90 13.65
C VAL A 128 4.62 16.20 14.50
N THR A 129 5.70 15.49 14.23
CA THR A 129 6.99 15.66 14.91
C THR A 129 8.03 16.14 13.91
N LEU A 130 8.86 17.11 14.31
CA LEU A 130 10.02 17.52 13.53
C LEU A 130 11.19 16.61 13.91
N ARG A 131 11.79 15.95 12.93
CA ARG A 131 12.98 15.10 13.12
C ARG A 131 14.05 15.43 12.09
N GLN A 132 15.30 15.21 12.49
CA GLN A 132 16.41 15.19 11.56
C GLN A 132 16.56 13.77 11.02
N GLU A 133 16.12 13.53 9.79
CA GLU A 133 16.19 12.22 9.17
C GLU A 133 17.52 12.02 8.42
N PRO A 134 18.09 10.81 8.45
CA PRO A 134 19.26 10.49 7.64
C PRO A 134 18.87 10.35 6.16
N ALA A 135 19.85 10.52 5.27
CA ALA A 135 19.68 10.11 3.89
C ALA A 135 19.56 8.58 3.83
N ARG A 136 18.59 8.07 3.06
CA ARG A 136 18.36 6.62 2.94
C ARG A 136 18.53 6.20 1.49
N ARG A 137 19.31 5.15 1.27
CA ARG A 137 19.41 4.49 -0.03
C ARG A 137 18.33 3.43 -0.11
N LEU A 138 17.49 3.47 -1.14
CA LEU A 138 16.41 2.52 -1.36
C LEU A 138 16.68 1.67 -2.60
N ILE A 139 16.30 0.39 -2.54
CA ILE A 139 16.09 -0.44 -3.73
C ILE A 139 14.63 -0.84 -3.81
N GLY A 140 14.13 -1.07 -5.03
CA GLY A 140 12.70 -1.31 -5.20
C GLY A 140 12.26 -1.39 -6.64
N LEU A 141 10.96 -1.20 -6.84
CA LEU A 141 10.29 -1.26 -8.12
C LEU A 141 9.65 0.11 -8.40
N PRO A 142 9.90 0.72 -9.57
CA PRO A 142 9.11 1.86 -10.00
C PRO A 142 7.69 1.39 -10.34
N HIS A 143 6.72 2.24 -10.05
CA HIS A 143 5.31 2.03 -10.38
C HIS A 143 4.79 3.23 -11.17
N SER A 144 3.88 2.96 -12.09
CA SER A 144 3.16 3.99 -12.83
C SER A 144 1.68 3.65 -12.88
N GLY A 145 0.83 4.65 -12.67
CA GLY A 145 -0.62 4.47 -12.56
C GLY A 145 -1.15 4.86 -11.18
N SER A 146 -2.40 4.48 -10.93
CA SER A 146 -3.10 4.76 -9.67
C SER A 146 -2.30 4.31 -8.42
N TYR A 147 -2.09 5.23 -7.47
CA TYR A 147 -1.44 4.92 -6.20
C TYR A 147 -2.18 3.85 -5.37
N HIS A 148 -3.45 3.56 -5.67
CA HIS A 148 -4.19 2.46 -5.05
C HIS A 148 -3.70 1.07 -5.48
N THR A 149 -2.95 1.00 -6.58
CA THR A 149 -2.45 -0.26 -7.13
C THR A 149 -1.02 -0.59 -6.72
N VAL A 150 -0.34 0.31 -5.98
CA VAL A 150 1.05 0.12 -5.51
C VAL A 150 1.24 -1.14 -4.69
N GLY A 151 0.16 -1.66 -4.08
CA GLY A 151 0.19 -2.95 -3.38
C GLY A 151 0.76 -4.09 -4.24
N LYS A 152 0.61 -4.03 -5.57
CA LYS A 152 1.21 -4.99 -6.50
C LYS A 152 2.74 -4.99 -6.41
N GLU A 153 3.36 -3.82 -6.41
CA GLU A 153 4.81 -3.66 -6.27
C GLU A 153 5.30 -4.02 -4.87
N PHE A 154 4.49 -3.81 -3.82
CA PHE A 154 4.82 -4.30 -2.48
C PHE A 154 4.93 -5.83 -2.46
N GLU A 155 3.93 -6.52 -3.00
CA GLU A 155 3.92 -7.98 -3.05
C GLU A 155 5.08 -8.52 -3.91
N ALA A 156 5.33 -7.89 -5.06
CA ALA A 156 6.42 -8.25 -5.95
C ALA A 156 7.79 -8.02 -5.29
N PHE A 157 8.01 -6.85 -4.68
CA PHE A 157 9.25 -6.53 -3.98
C PHE A 157 9.51 -7.51 -2.82
N GLY A 158 8.49 -7.86 -2.05
CA GLY A 158 8.61 -8.85 -0.98
C GLY A 158 8.99 -10.24 -1.50
N ALA A 159 8.37 -10.68 -2.59
CA ALA A 159 8.72 -11.95 -3.24
C ALA A 159 10.16 -11.96 -3.76
N LEU A 160 10.63 -10.85 -4.34
CA LEU A 160 12.02 -10.69 -4.78
C LEU A 160 13.00 -10.73 -3.59
N CYS A 161 12.66 -10.05 -2.49
CA CYS A 161 13.48 -10.07 -1.28
C CYS A 161 13.61 -11.46 -0.68
N GLU A 162 12.52 -12.23 -0.60
CA GLU A 162 12.54 -13.60 -0.11
C GLU A 162 13.35 -14.52 -1.03
N THR A 163 12.99 -14.58 -2.31
CA THR A 163 13.56 -15.54 -3.26
C THR A 163 15.05 -15.33 -3.52
N ARG A 164 15.56 -14.13 -3.25
CA ARG A 164 16.97 -13.75 -3.44
C ARG A 164 17.71 -13.57 -2.10
N GLY A 165 17.06 -13.82 -0.97
CA GLY A 165 17.67 -13.72 0.36
C GLY A 165 18.14 -12.30 0.72
N LEU A 166 17.40 -11.28 0.32
CA LEU A 166 17.76 -9.87 0.52
C LEU A 166 17.39 -9.33 1.90
N TRP A 167 16.52 -10.03 2.66
CA TRP A 167 16.04 -9.55 3.97
C TRP A 167 17.13 -9.11 4.95
N PRO A 168 18.32 -9.75 5.04
CA PRO A 168 19.38 -9.26 5.93
C PRO A 168 19.95 -7.89 5.55
N GLN A 169 19.71 -7.43 4.33
CA GLN A 169 20.21 -6.16 3.77
C GLN A 169 19.09 -5.13 3.56
N VAL A 170 17.83 -5.52 3.75
CA VAL A 170 16.65 -4.67 3.56
C VAL A 170 16.09 -4.26 4.91
N GLY A 171 16.03 -2.96 5.15
CA GLY A 171 15.48 -2.34 6.34
C GLY A 171 14.02 -1.91 6.17
N THR A 172 13.69 -0.73 6.69
CA THR A 172 12.34 -0.16 6.64
C THR A 172 11.84 -0.04 5.20
N TRP A 173 10.60 -0.46 4.99
CA TRP A 173 9.92 -0.33 3.71
C TRP A 173 9.44 1.10 3.51
N ALA A 174 9.51 1.57 2.27
CA ALA A 174 9.19 2.93 1.91
C ALA A 174 8.52 3.03 0.54
N THR A 175 7.68 4.05 0.39
CA THR A 175 7.13 4.47 -0.90
C THR A 175 7.40 5.94 -1.13
N ILE A 176 7.85 6.30 -2.32
CA ILE A 176 7.97 7.69 -2.77
C ILE A 176 6.86 7.98 -3.77
N TYR A 177 6.13 9.07 -3.58
CA TYR A 177 5.12 9.54 -4.52
C TYR A 177 5.62 10.82 -5.19
N TYR A 178 5.86 10.77 -6.49
CA TYR A 178 6.51 11.88 -7.21
C TYR A 178 5.54 12.94 -7.69
N ASP A 179 4.27 12.55 -7.88
CA ASP A 179 3.28 13.38 -8.56
C ASP A 179 2.05 13.59 -7.67
N ASN A 180 1.41 14.76 -7.81
CA ASN A 180 0.18 15.09 -7.11
C ASN A 180 -1.04 14.43 -7.81
N PRO A 181 -1.78 13.53 -7.14
CA PRO A 181 -2.93 12.85 -7.73
C PRO A 181 -4.12 13.76 -8.07
N GLU A 182 -4.19 14.98 -7.53
CA GLU A 182 -5.23 15.96 -7.91
C GLU A 182 -4.88 16.72 -9.21
N GLU A 183 -3.61 16.72 -9.62
CA GLU A 183 -3.12 17.51 -10.77
C GLU A 183 -2.61 16.66 -11.93
N THR A 184 -2.19 15.42 -11.65
CA THR A 184 -1.59 14.51 -12.62
C THR A 184 -2.58 13.42 -13.00
N ALA A 185 -2.72 13.13 -14.30
CA ALA A 185 -3.61 12.08 -14.77
C ALA A 185 -3.22 10.73 -14.16
N GLU A 186 -4.21 9.92 -13.80
CA GLU A 186 -3.99 8.66 -13.07
C GLU A 186 -2.95 7.74 -13.76
N ALA A 187 -2.97 7.67 -15.09
CA ALA A 187 -2.05 6.83 -15.86
C ALA A 187 -0.59 7.35 -15.88
N GLU A 188 -0.37 8.61 -15.50
CA GLU A 188 0.93 9.28 -15.50
C GLU A 188 1.53 9.42 -14.11
N LEU A 189 0.78 9.10 -13.05
CA LEU A 189 1.27 9.10 -11.67
C LEU A 189 2.44 8.13 -11.51
N ARG A 190 3.53 8.58 -10.90
CA ARG A 190 4.73 7.77 -10.65
C ARG A 190 4.95 7.60 -9.16
N SER A 191 5.28 6.39 -8.78
CA SER A 191 5.77 6.09 -7.44
C SER A 191 6.96 5.13 -7.48
N PHE A 192 7.65 5.00 -6.35
CA PHE A 192 8.71 4.02 -6.17
C PHE A 192 8.48 3.27 -4.86
N VAL A 193 8.28 1.96 -4.96
CA VAL A 193 8.02 1.07 -3.81
C VAL A 193 9.27 0.27 -3.53
N GLY A 194 9.73 0.24 -2.28
CA GLY A 194 10.94 -0.50 -1.95
C GLY A 194 11.25 -0.54 -0.47
N GLY A 195 12.53 -0.75 -0.17
CA GLY A 195 13.05 -0.76 1.18
C GLY A 195 14.45 -0.19 1.26
N GLU A 196 14.79 0.31 2.44
CA GLU A 196 16.14 0.79 2.75
C GLU A 196 17.15 -0.33 2.54
N TYR A 197 18.26 -0.04 1.87
CA TYR A 197 19.20 -1.05 1.40
C TYR A 197 20.63 -0.75 1.80
N GLN A 198 21.25 -1.74 2.45
CA GLN A 198 22.62 -1.65 2.95
C GLN A 198 23.62 -2.50 2.13
N GLY A 199 23.15 -3.21 1.11
CA GLY A 199 24.02 -4.03 0.27
C GLY A 199 24.90 -3.21 -0.68
N ALA A 200 26.03 -3.77 -1.09
CA ALA A 200 27.00 -3.05 -1.92
C ALA A 200 26.48 -2.75 -3.34
N THR A 201 25.80 -3.71 -3.97
CA THR A 201 25.37 -3.64 -5.37
C THR A 201 23.86 -3.78 -5.49
N VAL A 202 23.24 -3.01 -6.37
CA VAL A 202 21.81 -3.12 -6.66
C VAL A 202 21.50 -4.50 -7.26
N PRO A 203 20.59 -5.29 -6.68
CA PRO A 203 20.21 -6.57 -7.25
C PRO A 203 19.57 -6.43 -8.64
N GLU A 204 19.83 -7.39 -9.53
CA GLU A 204 19.34 -7.39 -10.93
C GLU A 204 17.83 -7.14 -11.04
N GLY A 205 17.39 -6.17 -11.84
CA GLY A 205 15.97 -5.89 -12.07
C GLY A 205 15.27 -5.09 -10.96
N LEU A 206 15.99 -4.69 -9.91
CA LEU A 206 15.52 -3.65 -8.98
C LEU A 206 16.09 -2.29 -9.39
N GLY A 207 15.28 -1.24 -9.23
CA GLY A 207 15.74 0.14 -9.32
C GLY A 207 16.40 0.58 -8.01
N GLU A 208 17.07 1.72 -8.07
CA GLU A 208 17.66 2.40 -6.91
C GLU A 208 17.22 3.85 -6.89
N THR A 209 16.96 4.37 -5.70
CA THR A 209 16.71 5.80 -5.45
C THR A 209 17.23 6.20 -4.09
N THR A 210 17.27 7.49 -3.79
CA THR A 210 17.73 8.03 -2.51
C THR A 210 16.68 8.97 -1.94
N LEU A 211 16.34 8.76 -0.66
CA LEU A 211 15.63 9.75 0.13
C LEU A 211 16.63 10.75 0.69
N PRO A 212 16.44 12.06 0.45
CA PRO A 212 17.33 13.06 1.03
C PRO A 212 17.21 13.04 2.55
N GLY A 213 18.36 13.15 3.23
CA GLY A 213 18.38 13.45 4.66
C GLY A 213 18.10 14.92 4.89
N GLY A 214 17.64 15.27 6.09
CA GLY A 214 17.27 16.65 6.37
C GLY A 214 16.26 16.80 7.49
N LYS A 215 15.92 18.05 7.75
CA LYS A 215 14.80 18.39 8.62
C LYS A 215 13.53 17.91 7.94
N THR A 216 12.74 17.11 8.64
CA THR A 216 11.55 16.45 8.09
C THR A 216 10.40 16.57 9.08
N ALA A 217 9.23 16.97 8.59
CA ALA A 217 7.97 16.86 9.34
C ALA A 217 7.41 15.45 9.17
N ILE A 218 7.14 14.78 10.29
CA ILE A 218 6.69 13.39 10.28
C ILE A 218 5.36 13.27 11.02
N LEU A 219 4.35 12.83 10.26
CA LEU A 219 3.03 12.50 10.74
C LEU A 219 2.91 10.98 10.86
N THR A 220 2.73 10.46 12.07
CA THR A 220 2.50 9.02 12.28
C THR A 220 1.00 8.72 12.19
N TYR A 221 0.61 8.02 11.13
CA TYR A 221 -0.74 7.54 10.90
C TYR A 221 -0.90 6.12 11.45
N LYS A 222 -1.88 5.93 12.35
CA LYS A 222 -2.34 4.61 12.79
C LYS A 222 -3.69 4.31 12.14
N GLY A 223 -3.74 3.25 11.35
CA GLY A 223 -4.96 2.79 10.70
C GLY A 223 -4.74 2.26 9.27
N PRO A 224 -5.84 1.92 8.58
CA PRO A 224 -5.79 1.29 7.28
C PRO A 224 -5.26 2.23 6.20
N TYR A 225 -4.46 1.72 5.27
CA TYR A 225 -3.85 2.50 4.18
C TYR A 225 -4.84 3.36 3.37
N ALA A 226 -6.09 2.91 3.22
CA ALA A 226 -7.12 3.68 2.53
C ALA A 226 -7.42 5.04 3.20
N GLY A 227 -7.11 5.21 4.50
CA GLY A 227 -7.27 6.46 5.23
C GLY A 227 -6.05 7.40 5.17
N ILE A 228 -4.95 7.01 4.52
CA ILE A 228 -3.71 7.81 4.44
C ILE A 228 -3.92 9.12 3.69
N ALA A 229 -4.71 9.15 2.61
CA ALA A 229 -5.00 10.39 1.87
C ALA A 229 -5.54 11.49 2.80
N ALA A 230 -6.38 11.08 3.75
CA ALA A 230 -6.97 11.97 4.73
C ALA A 230 -5.94 12.49 5.77
N ALA A 231 -4.85 11.75 6.00
CA ALA A 231 -3.71 12.21 6.80
C ALA A 231 -2.82 13.19 6.04
N TYR A 232 -2.64 12.99 4.72
CA TYR A 232 -2.03 13.99 3.83
C TYR A 232 -2.81 15.30 3.85
N ASP A 233 -4.13 15.27 3.73
CA ASP A 233 -4.96 16.48 3.82
C ASP A 233 -4.75 17.22 5.15
N SER A 234 -4.64 16.50 6.27
CA SER A 234 -4.37 17.10 7.58
C SER A 234 -2.98 17.73 7.65
N LEU A 235 -1.96 17.06 7.10
CA LEU A 235 -0.59 17.57 7.08
C LEU A 235 -0.48 18.87 6.29
N PHE A 236 -1.03 18.90 5.08
CA PHE A 236 -0.93 20.05 4.16
C PHE A 236 -1.98 21.14 4.43
N GLY A 237 -3.20 20.77 4.83
CA GLY A 237 -4.31 21.70 5.05
C GLY A 237 -4.36 22.29 6.45
N ASN A 238 -3.91 21.55 7.48
CA ASN A 238 -3.97 22.03 8.87
C ASN A 238 -2.60 22.36 9.45
N TRP A 239 -1.66 21.40 9.45
CA TRP A 239 -0.39 21.56 10.16
C TRP A 239 0.56 22.52 9.45
N LEU A 240 0.84 22.28 8.17
CA LEU A 240 1.84 23.03 7.40
C LEU A 240 1.55 24.55 7.34
N PRO A 241 0.31 25.02 7.12
CA PRO A 241 0.03 26.46 7.08
C PRO A 241 0.25 27.17 8.41
N GLN A 242 0.31 26.43 9.53
CA GLN A 242 0.45 26.97 10.89
C GLN A 242 1.82 26.68 11.50
N SER A 243 2.65 25.83 10.87
CA SER A 243 3.92 25.38 11.43
C SER A 243 5.04 26.41 11.32
N GLY A 244 4.93 27.35 10.36
CA GLY A 244 6.02 28.25 10.00
C GLY A 244 7.18 27.57 9.27
N GLU A 245 6.97 26.34 8.80
CA GLU A 245 7.95 25.54 8.06
C GLU A 245 7.69 25.62 6.55
N ASP A 246 8.76 25.59 5.76
CA ASP A 246 8.69 25.53 4.30
C ASP A 246 9.04 24.12 3.79
N PRO A 247 8.22 23.52 2.91
CA PRO A 247 8.58 22.27 2.23
C PRO A 247 9.86 22.42 1.41
N ALA A 248 10.69 21.39 1.41
CA ALA A 248 11.81 21.29 0.48
C ALA A 248 11.34 20.92 -0.93
N GLU A 249 12.21 21.13 -1.92
CA GLU A 249 12.03 20.65 -3.31
C GLU A 249 12.31 19.13 -3.37
N ALA A 250 11.54 18.34 -2.62
CA ALA A 250 11.64 16.89 -2.56
C ALA A 250 10.25 16.25 -2.37
N PRO A 251 10.01 15.06 -2.94
CA PRO A 251 8.73 14.38 -2.79
C PRO A 251 8.48 13.95 -1.35
N CYS A 252 7.21 13.90 -0.97
CA CYS A 252 6.81 13.17 0.22
C CYS A 252 7.06 11.68 0.05
N TYR A 253 7.33 11.02 1.17
CA TYR A 253 7.48 9.57 1.21
C TYR A 253 6.80 8.98 2.44
N GLU A 254 6.45 7.72 2.35
CA GLU A 254 5.88 6.94 3.44
C GLU A 254 6.90 5.92 3.95
N LEU A 255 6.98 5.74 5.26
CA LEU A 255 7.70 4.64 5.90
C LEU A 255 6.70 3.71 6.60
N TYR A 256 6.76 2.41 6.30
CA TYR A 256 5.85 1.42 6.87
C TYR A 256 6.52 0.73 8.06
N LEU A 257 5.96 0.93 9.26
CA LEU A 257 6.59 0.52 10.51
C LEU A 257 6.21 -0.90 10.95
N ASN A 258 5.15 -1.48 10.38
CA ASN A 258 4.72 -2.85 10.67
C ASN A 258 4.12 -3.54 9.44
N ASN A 259 3.94 -4.86 9.55
CA ASN A 259 3.59 -5.72 8.42
C ASN A 259 2.07 -5.97 8.34
N PRO A 260 1.40 -5.67 7.20
CA PRO A 260 -0.04 -5.92 7.00
C PRO A 260 -0.45 -7.40 7.02
N ARG A 261 0.51 -8.33 7.00
CA ARG A 261 0.26 -9.77 7.22
C ARG A 261 0.28 -10.15 8.70
N ALA A 262 0.81 -9.30 9.57
CA ALA A 262 1.02 -9.60 10.99
C ALA A 262 0.01 -8.89 11.92
N VAL A 263 -0.57 -7.77 11.48
CA VAL A 263 -1.50 -6.96 12.27
C VAL A 263 -2.78 -6.66 11.50
N ALA A 264 -3.85 -6.36 12.23
CA ALA A 264 -5.09 -5.88 11.63
C ALA A 264 -4.87 -4.49 10.98
N PRO A 265 -5.66 -4.11 9.96
CA PRO A 265 -5.56 -2.81 9.29
C PRO A 265 -5.62 -1.61 10.25
N GLU A 266 -6.37 -1.70 11.35
CA GLU A 266 -6.51 -0.63 12.35
C GLU A 266 -5.22 -0.42 13.17
N GLU A 267 -4.37 -1.43 13.20
CA GLU A 267 -3.10 -1.44 13.93
C GLU A 267 -1.90 -1.12 13.02
N LEU A 268 -2.13 -0.92 11.72
CA LEU A 268 -1.09 -0.51 10.79
C LEU A 268 -0.51 0.85 11.17
N LEU A 269 0.81 0.97 11.07
CA LEU A 269 1.56 2.18 11.39
C LEU A 269 2.35 2.64 10.16
N THR A 270 2.04 3.84 9.69
CA THR A 270 2.72 4.48 8.56
C THR A 270 3.17 5.87 8.96
N GLU A 271 4.43 6.21 8.71
CA GLU A 271 4.93 7.57 8.84
C GLU A 271 4.86 8.27 7.49
N ILE A 272 4.14 9.39 7.43
CA ILE A 272 4.14 10.28 6.28
C ILE A 272 5.21 11.34 6.53
N CYS A 273 6.21 11.38 5.65
CA CYS A 273 7.37 12.23 5.79
C CYS A 273 7.34 13.34 4.73
N LEU A 274 7.34 14.59 5.21
CA LEU A 274 7.43 15.80 4.41
C LEU A 274 8.81 16.45 4.64
N PRO A 275 9.74 16.35 3.67
CA PRO A 275 11.02 17.06 3.73
C PRO A 275 10.82 18.58 3.83
N LEU A 276 11.61 19.24 4.67
CA LEU A 276 11.58 20.69 4.92
C LEU A 276 12.92 21.35 4.55
N LYS A 277 12.89 22.67 4.35
CA LYS A 277 14.08 23.50 4.10
C LYS A 277 15.00 23.65 5.31
#